data_AF-A0A924DRH0-F1
#
_entry.id   AF-A0A924DRH0-F1
#
_cell.length_a   1.000
_cell.length_b   1.000
_cell.length_c   1.000
_cell.angle_alpha   90.00
_cell.angle_beta   90.00
_cell.angle_gamma   90.00
#
_symmetry.space_group_name_H-M   'P 1'
#
loop_
_entity.id
_entity.type
_entity.pdbx_description
1 polymer ?
#
loop_
_entity_poly.entity_id
_entity_poly.type
_entity_poly.pdbx_seq_one_letter_code
_entity_poly.pdbx_strand_id
1 'polypeptide(L)'
;MKKSILLSIILISFTFEALAMGSKRPSTGTGGNTTPAPTPSPIHSPAPIPTAKPKIDLGPDLDPTEYLNTSAIVGPSVDQYQKQSALSDVRNIVNVDNVDKCFSDDKSHDLFSDQISYYAAMMFKDTPAMVGVIGSYYGTSDNDNNYYQTSLIRHPLCAVTAATLGKTLKNVPSQTTIDKLNRYAGKVNSLRNQVIAGDMKAKAELLNTWSRFFSCLGYTESLSSADSATSVRVAQKYAPTGYRKPASVEFYEDPSQPAESKLNIGMYQFTPTSSGNIQPCLRAWNEIHKNENASCLVNTKGTQAEMIKITGSSLQSFNAFCGIHKLIQTFSIQVNTTTASATHPNNLVIGKLLPADQRCVSPHFLAGKAYNHFGPFQNSTGTNMDKLFSCIERSQN
;
A
#
# COMPACT_ATOMS: atom_id res chain seq x y z
N MET A 1 53.98 12.43 41.12
CA MET A 1 53.33 12.12 39.82
C MET A 1 52.14 11.19 40.09
N LYS A 2 50.91 11.70 40.04
CA LYS A 2 49.68 10.88 40.08
C LYS A 2 48.80 11.34 38.91
N LYS A 3 48.65 10.50 37.90
CA LYS A 3 47.70 10.68 36.79
C LYS A 3 46.45 9.86 37.12
N SER A 4 45.33 10.53 37.33
CA SER A 4 44.01 9.89 37.30
C SER A 4 43.35 10.28 35.98
N ILE A 5 43.08 9.27 35.15
CA ILE A 5 42.42 9.40 33.85
C ILE A 5 40.91 9.41 34.12
N LEU A 6 40.24 10.51 33.78
CA LEU A 6 38.77 10.56 33.69
C LEU A 6 38.34 9.83 32.41
N LEU A 7 37.53 8.79 32.56
CA LEU A 7 36.85 8.12 31.47
C LEU A 7 35.47 8.78 31.29
N SER A 8 35.30 9.58 30.25
CA SER A 8 34.00 10.15 29.87
C SER A 8 33.22 9.12 29.06
N ILE A 9 32.18 8.55 29.67
CA ILE A 9 31.16 7.75 28.97
C ILE A 9 30.20 8.72 28.30
N ILE A 10 30.32 8.88 26.98
CA ILE A 10 29.32 9.57 26.16
C ILE A 10 28.18 8.57 25.92
N LEU A 11 27.10 8.72 26.69
CA LEU A 11 25.81 8.10 26.39
C LEU A 11 25.22 8.81 25.17
N ILE A 12 25.37 8.22 23.98
CA ILE A 12 24.61 8.66 22.81
C ILE A 12 23.23 8.00 22.88
N SER A 13 22.29 8.69 23.49
CA SER A 13 20.87 8.35 23.42
C SER A 13 20.35 8.69 22.02
N PHE A 14 20.38 7.74 21.10
CA PHE A 14 19.57 7.83 19.88
C PHE A 14 18.11 7.59 20.26
N THR A 15 17.34 8.66 20.43
CA THR A 15 15.88 8.57 20.43
C THR A 15 15.42 8.25 19.01
N PHE A 16 15.08 6.97 18.77
CA PHE A 16 14.28 6.59 17.61
C PHE A 16 12.86 7.07 17.85
N GLU A 17 12.51 8.25 17.34
CA GLU A 17 11.10 8.63 17.18
C GLU A 17 10.52 7.80 16.03
N ALA A 18 9.90 6.67 16.38
CA ALA A 18 8.99 5.96 15.50
C ALA A 18 7.77 6.86 15.26
N LEU A 19 7.81 7.62 14.17
CA LEU A 19 6.68 8.41 13.67
C LEU A 19 5.71 7.48 12.92
N ALA A 20 4.99 6.65 13.67
CA ALA A 20 3.75 6.05 13.18
C ALA A 20 2.71 7.17 12.98
N MET A 21 1.87 7.02 11.95
CA MET A 21 0.82 7.99 11.60
C MET A 21 0.06 8.45 12.85
N GLY A 22 0.04 9.78 13.05
CA GLY A 22 -0.27 10.41 14.32
C GLY A 22 -1.60 9.99 14.94
N SER A 23 -1.53 9.20 16.01
CA SER A 23 -2.57 9.13 17.02
C SER A 23 -2.67 10.50 17.71
N LYS A 24 -3.83 11.15 17.63
CA LYS A 24 -4.20 12.20 18.58
C LYS A 24 -5.44 11.78 19.35
N ARG A 25 -5.27 11.79 20.67
CA ARG A 25 -6.26 11.69 21.76
C ARG A 25 -7.63 12.29 21.39
N PRO A 26 -8.75 11.58 21.64
CA PRO A 26 -10.05 12.22 21.71
C PRO A 26 -10.08 13.23 22.87
N SER A 27 -10.61 14.41 22.58
CA SER A 27 -11.03 15.38 23.60
C SER A 27 -11.98 14.68 24.58
N THR A 28 -11.68 14.75 25.87
CA THR A 28 -12.57 14.30 26.95
C THR A 28 -13.77 15.24 27.04
N GLY A 29 -14.77 14.99 26.18
CA GLY A 29 -16.11 15.52 26.33
C GLY A 29 -16.97 14.51 27.07
N THR A 30 -17.20 14.74 28.36
CA THR A 30 -18.16 14.03 29.19
C THR A 30 -19.57 14.29 28.64
N GLY A 31 -20.26 13.24 28.22
CA GLY A 31 -21.64 13.33 27.78
C GLY A 31 -22.11 12.00 27.20
N GLY A 32 -22.73 11.17 28.06
CA GLY A 32 -23.39 9.96 27.62
C GLY A 32 -24.49 10.29 26.62
N ASN A 33 -24.41 9.72 25.43
CA ASN A 33 -25.55 9.58 24.54
C ASN A 33 -25.34 8.31 23.71
N THR A 34 -26.20 7.32 23.96
CA THR A 34 -26.34 6.11 23.16
C THR A 34 -26.62 6.51 21.71
N THR A 35 -25.65 6.30 20.82
CA THR A 35 -25.83 6.55 19.39
C THR A 35 -26.75 5.44 18.83
N PRO A 36 -27.89 5.77 18.21
CA PRO A 36 -28.72 4.79 17.54
C PRO A 36 -27.96 4.13 16.38
N ALA A 37 -28.30 2.88 16.08
CA ALA A 37 -27.83 2.19 14.89
C ALA A 37 -28.06 3.06 13.62
N PRO A 38 -27.13 3.05 12.65
CA PRO A 38 -27.26 3.89 11.46
C PRO A 38 -28.51 3.49 10.67
N THR A 39 -29.36 4.49 10.41
CA THR A 39 -30.47 4.40 9.47
C THR A 39 -29.97 3.94 8.11
N PRO A 40 -30.64 2.99 7.42
CA PRO A 40 -30.29 2.59 6.07
C PRO A 40 -30.22 3.82 5.17
N SER A 41 -29.13 3.97 4.43
CA SER A 41 -29.00 5.01 3.40
C SER A 41 -30.07 4.82 2.31
N PRO A 42 -30.52 5.89 1.64
CA PRO A 42 -31.44 5.78 0.51
C PRO A 42 -30.85 4.83 -0.54
N ILE A 43 -31.69 3.94 -1.07
CA ILE A 43 -31.36 3.09 -2.21
C ILE A 43 -30.97 4.02 -3.37
N HIS A 44 -29.67 4.11 -3.67
CA HIS A 44 -29.20 4.77 -4.88
C HIS A 44 -29.49 3.86 -6.06
N SER A 45 -30.18 4.38 -7.07
CA SER A 45 -30.41 3.68 -8.34
C SER A 45 -29.08 3.16 -8.89
N PRO A 46 -29.04 1.90 -9.36
CA PRO A 46 -27.82 1.31 -9.90
C PRO A 46 -27.29 2.17 -11.04
N ALA A 47 -25.99 2.46 -11.00
CA ALA A 47 -25.30 3.15 -12.07
C ALA A 47 -25.54 2.42 -13.40
N PRO A 48 -25.74 3.14 -14.53
CA PRO A 48 -25.92 2.51 -15.82
C PRO A 48 -24.72 1.62 -16.17
N ILE A 49 -25.01 0.43 -16.70
CA ILE A 49 -24.01 -0.56 -17.14
C ILE A 49 -23.19 0.07 -18.27
N PRO A 50 -21.85 0.17 -18.15
CA PRO A 50 -21.03 0.77 -19.20
C PRO A 50 -21.12 -0.04 -20.50
N THR A 51 -21.30 0.66 -21.61
CA THR A 51 -20.92 0.23 -22.96
C THR A 51 -19.49 -0.33 -22.96
N ALA A 52 -19.20 -1.28 -23.87
CA ALA A 52 -17.94 -2.03 -23.93
C ALA A 52 -16.72 -1.17 -23.52
N LYS A 53 -16.11 -1.52 -22.38
CA LYS A 53 -15.02 -0.76 -21.77
C LYS A 53 -13.86 -0.65 -22.78
N PRO A 54 -13.41 0.55 -23.16
CA PRO A 54 -12.26 0.73 -24.05
C PRO A 54 -11.07 -0.14 -23.61
N LYS A 55 -10.62 -1.02 -24.50
CA LYS A 55 -9.40 -1.80 -24.27
C LYS A 55 -8.22 -0.90 -24.64
N ILE A 56 -7.44 -0.49 -23.64
CA ILE A 56 -6.15 0.17 -23.86
C ILE A 56 -5.12 -0.94 -24.04
N ASP A 57 -4.35 -0.89 -25.12
CA ASP A 57 -3.17 -1.74 -25.27
C ASP A 57 -2.09 -1.25 -24.30
N LEU A 58 -1.67 -2.12 -23.39
CA LEU A 58 -0.66 -1.82 -22.36
C LEU A 58 0.75 -2.20 -22.83
N GLY A 59 0.91 -2.35 -24.14
CA GLY A 59 2.16 -2.76 -24.79
C GLY A 59 2.51 -4.23 -24.54
N PRO A 60 3.60 -4.72 -25.15
CA PRO A 60 4.04 -6.10 -24.96
C PRO A 60 4.37 -6.39 -23.50
N ASP A 61 4.17 -7.63 -23.06
CA ASP A 61 4.59 -8.07 -21.73
C ASP A 61 6.13 -8.07 -21.61
N LEU A 62 6.63 -7.71 -20.43
CA LEU A 62 8.04 -7.85 -20.10
C LEU A 62 8.44 -9.33 -20.09
N ASP A 63 9.75 -9.59 -20.18
CA ASP A 63 10.27 -10.92 -19.88
C ASP A 63 9.76 -11.36 -18.49
N PRO A 64 9.30 -12.61 -18.32
CA PRO A 64 8.76 -13.09 -17.05
C PRO A 64 9.73 -12.94 -15.87
N THR A 65 11.04 -12.84 -16.12
CA THR A 65 12.08 -12.69 -15.10
C THR A 65 12.57 -11.25 -14.91
N GLU A 66 12.03 -10.28 -15.65
CA GLU A 66 12.47 -8.88 -15.58
C GLU A 66 12.32 -8.28 -14.17
N TYR A 67 11.36 -8.77 -13.38
CA TYR A 67 11.21 -8.34 -11.99
C TYR A 67 12.41 -8.71 -11.11
N LEU A 68 13.15 -9.77 -11.42
CA LEU A 68 14.38 -10.13 -10.70
C LEU A 68 15.50 -9.12 -11.01
N ASN A 69 15.61 -8.68 -12.27
CA ASN A 69 16.52 -7.60 -12.64
C ASN A 69 16.17 -6.31 -11.90
N THR A 70 14.88 -5.94 -11.87
CA THR A 70 14.41 -4.81 -11.08
C THR A 70 14.73 -4.96 -9.60
N SER A 71 14.48 -6.12 -9.01
CA SER A 71 14.75 -6.41 -7.59
C SER A 71 16.23 -6.22 -7.25
N ALA A 72 17.12 -6.79 -8.07
CA ALA A 72 18.57 -6.71 -7.89
C ALA A 72 19.12 -5.28 -7.97
N ILE A 73 18.43 -4.37 -8.66
CA ILE A 73 18.80 -2.95 -8.75
C ILE A 73 18.16 -2.15 -7.62
N VAL A 74 16.85 -2.29 -7.44
CA VAL A 74 16.05 -1.44 -6.55
C VAL A 74 16.28 -1.78 -5.08
N GLY A 75 16.29 -3.06 -4.73
CA GLY A 75 16.44 -3.53 -3.34
C GLY A 75 17.70 -2.97 -2.68
N PRO A 76 18.90 -3.28 -3.21
CA PRO A 76 20.16 -2.78 -2.67
C PRO A 76 20.27 -1.26 -2.63
N SER A 77 19.76 -0.55 -3.65
CA SER A 77 19.83 0.91 -3.69
C SER A 77 18.96 1.57 -2.60
N VAL A 78 17.75 1.04 -2.36
CA VAL A 78 16.89 1.52 -1.28
C VAL A 78 17.46 1.16 0.08
N ASP A 79 17.96 -0.06 0.25
CA ASP A 79 18.64 -0.53 1.48
C ASP A 79 19.84 0.36 1.83
N GLN A 80 20.69 0.68 0.85
CA GLN A 80 21.82 1.59 1.01
C GLN A 80 21.37 2.99 1.48
N TYR A 81 20.30 3.55 0.89
CA TYR A 81 19.75 4.84 1.31
C TYR A 81 19.25 4.79 2.77
N GLN A 82 18.57 3.71 3.15
CA GLN A 82 18.00 3.52 4.49
C GLN A 82 19.03 3.08 5.53
N LYS A 83 20.24 2.68 5.09
CA LYS A 83 21.31 2.10 5.91
C LYS A 83 20.84 0.85 6.66
N GLN A 84 20.05 0.03 5.96
CA GLN A 84 19.46 -1.22 6.43
C GLN A 84 19.52 -2.23 5.28
N SER A 85 19.16 -3.49 5.53
CA SER A 85 19.27 -4.59 4.55
C SER A 85 17.98 -5.41 4.42
N ALA A 86 16.85 -4.88 4.90
CA ALA A 86 15.60 -5.64 5.00
C ALA A 86 14.95 -6.02 3.65
N LEU A 87 15.36 -5.38 2.55
CA LEU A 87 14.89 -5.73 1.21
C LEU A 87 15.75 -6.82 0.56
N SER A 88 17.07 -6.71 0.71
CA SER A 88 18.08 -7.53 0.02
C SER A 88 18.63 -8.70 0.85
N ASP A 89 18.33 -8.76 2.16
CA ASP A 89 18.67 -9.92 2.98
C ASP A 89 17.77 -11.12 2.67
N VAL A 90 18.41 -12.29 2.53
CA VAL A 90 17.72 -13.58 2.45
C VAL A 90 16.96 -13.83 3.74
N ARG A 91 15.64 -14.05 3.63
CA ARG A 91 14.79 -14.14 4.82
C ARG A 91 14.91 -15.49 5.51
N ASN A 92 15.08 -15.44 6.83
CA ASN A 92 15.01 -16.62 7.68
C ASN A 92 13.55 -17.14 7.75
N ILE A 93 13.35 -18.34 7.23
CA ILE A 93 12.04 -18.99 7.20
C ILE A 93 11.72 -19.57 8.59
N VAL A 94 10.87 -18.87 9.32
CA VAL A 94 10.40 -19.23 10.68
C VAL A 94 8.91 -19.53 10.72
N ASN A 95 8.10 -18.89 9.86
CA ASN A 95 6.72 -19.28 9.62
C ASN A 95 6.51 -19.43 8.12
N VAL A 96 6.12 -20.63 7.69
CA VAL A 96 5.76 -20.92 6.31
C VAL A 96 4.25 -20.91 6.18
N ASP A 97 3.76 -20.22 5.16
CA ASP A 97 2.37 -20.33 4.71
C ASP A 97 2.34 -20.64 3.22
N ASN A 98 1.23 -21.18 2.70
CA ASN A 98 1.11 -21.53 1.29
C ASN A 98 1.15 -20.30 0.39
N VAL A 99 0.74 -19.13 0.88
CA VAL A 99 0.80 -17.87 0.12
C VAL A 99 2.23 -17.51 -0.31
N ASP A 100 3.25 -17.97 0.42
CA ASP A 100 4.67 -17.76 0.09
C ASP A 100 5.17 -18.65 -1.05
N LYS A 101 4.28 -19.43 -1.69
CA LYS A 101 4.60 -20.32 -2.83
C LYS A 101 3.73 -20.03 -4.05
N CYS A 102 2.94 -18.96 -4.01
CA CYS A 102 1.93 -18.63 -5.01
C CYS A 102 2.51 -17.69 -6.07
N PHE A 103 3.51 -18.21 -6.78
CA PHE A 103 4.12 -17.56 -7.94
C PHE A 103 3.78 -18.35 -9.20
N SER A 104 3.76 -17.64 -10.32
CA SER A 104 3.54 -18.23 -11.65
C SER A 104 4.81 -18.78 -12.29
N ASP A 105 5.96 -18.60 -11.64
CA ASP A 105 7.28 -19.06 -12.09
C ASP A 105 7.93 -20.03 -11.10
N ASP A 106 9.07 -20.58 -11.50
CA ASP A 106 9.88 -21.54 -10.74
C ASP A 106 11.09 -20.89 -10.04
N LYS A 107 11.11 -19.56 -9.94
CA LYS A 107 12.25 -18.81 -9.39
C LYS A 107 12.22 -18.78 -7.87
N SER A 108 13.38 -18.52 -7.27
CA SER A 108 13.45 -18.21 -5.85
C SER A 108 12.94 -16.78 -5.64
N HIS A 109 12.15 -16.60 -4.58
CA HIS A 109 11.64 -15.31 -4.12
C HIS A 109 12.02 -15.09 -2.65
N ASP A 110 13.27 -15.37 -2.31
CA ASP A 110 13.76 -15.35 -0.93
C ASP A 110 14.06 -13.93 -0.40
N LEU A 111 14.14 -12.93 -1.30
CA LEU A 111 14.32 -11.53 -0.96
C LEU A 111 12.98 -10.80 -0.96
N PHE A 112 12.83 -9.81 -0.08
CA PHE A 112 11.59 -9.03 -0.08
C PHE A 112 11.48 -8.09 -1.27
N SER A 113 12.61 -7.64 -1.83
CA SER A 113 12.62 -6.88 -3.09
C SER A 113 12.12 -7.71 -4.28
N ASP A 114 12.28 -9.03 -4.26
CA ASP A 114 11.76 -9.93 -5.31
C ASP A 114 10.23 -9.92 -5.25
N GLN A 115 9.68 -10.09 -4.05
CA GLN A 115 8.24 -10.07 -3.77
C GLN A 115 7.60 -8.76 -4.25
N ILE A 116 8.19 -7.62 -3.88
CA ILE A 116 7.70 -6.30 -4.32
C ILE A 116 7.73 -6.20 -5.84
N SER A 117 8.86 -6.56 -6.47
CA SER A 117 9.03 -6.37 -7.91
C SER A 117 8.13 -7.31 -8.71
N TYR A 118 7.96 -8.55 -8.26
CA TYR A 118 7.06 -9.53 -8.87
C TYR A 118 5.63 -9.02 -8.87
N TYR A 119 5.10 -8.59 -7.72
CA TYR A 119 3.73 -8.11 -7.63
C TYR A 119 3.54 -6.72 -8.29
N ALA A 120 4.58 -5.87 -8.35
CA ALA A 120 4.54 -4.65 -9.15
C ALA A 120 4.39 -4.97 -10.65
N ALA A 121 5.17 -5.93 -11.15
CA ALA A 121 5.09 -6.39 -12.54
C ALA A 121 3.74 -7.03 -12.85
N MET A 122 3.21 -7.87 -11.93
CA MET A 122 1.87 -8.45 -12.06
C MET A 122 0.80 -7.36 -12.23
N MET A 123 0.87 -6.29 -11.42
CA MET A 123 -0.14 -5.21 -11.43
C MET A 123 0.08 -4.16 -12.53
N PHE A 124 0.98 -4.42 -13.49
CA PHE A 124 0.97 -3.70 -14.77
C PHE A 124 -0.23 -4.10 -15.63
N LYS A 125 -0.71 -5.33 -15.45
CA LYS A 125 -1.95 -5.84 -16.04
C LYS A 125 -3.15 -5.41 -15.19
N ASP A 126 -4.31 -5.38 -15.82
CA ASP A 126 -5.56 -5.08 -15.12
C ASP A 126 -5.78 -6.09 -14.00
N THR A 127 -5.87 -5.57 -12.78
CA THR A 127 -5.99 -6.39 -11.58
C THR A 127 -7.33 -6.10 -10.92
N PRO A 128 -8.12 -7.14 -10.53
CA PRO A 128 -9.42 -6.92 -9.89
C PRO A 128 -9.24 -6.22 -8.55
N ALA A 129 -9.84 -5.04 -8.39
CA ALA A 129 -9.71 -4.25 -7.16
C ALA A 129 -10.50 -4.83 -5.97
N MET A 130 -11.62 -5.51 -6.23
CA MET A 130 -12.47 -6.15 -5.22
C MET A 130 -12.94 -5.19 -4.11
N VAL A 131 -13.20 -3.93 -4.47
CA VAL A 131 -13.67 -2.89 -3.55
C VAL A 131 -15.20 -2.78 -3.51
N GLY A 132 -15.95 -3.63 -4.21
CA GLY A 132 -17.41 -3.68 -4.13
C GLY A 132 -17.94 -3.82 -2.70
N VAL A 133 -17.23 -4.58 -1.86
CA VAL A 133 -17.59 -4.79 -0.45
C VAL A 133 -17.56 -3.53 0.42
N ILE A 134 -16.89 -2.47 -0.04
CA ILE A 134 -16.82 -1.16 0.61
C ILE A 134 -17.38 -0.06 -0.30
N GLY A 135 -18.05 -0.44 -1.39
CA GLY A 135 -18.35 0.50 -2.45
C GLY A 135 -19.29 1.63 -2.02
N SER A 136 -20.19 1.34 -1.08
CA SER A 136 -21.12 2.30 -0.48
C SER A 136 -20.43 3.44 0.26
N TYR A 137 -19.26 3.22 0.87
CA TYR A 137 -18.50 4.28 1.56
C TYR A 137 -17.93 5.31 0.60
N TYR A 138 -17.69 4.91 -0.65
CA TYR A 138 -17.00 5.71 -1.64
C TYR A 138 -17.84 6.03 -2.87
N GLY A 139 -19.15 5.73 -2.84
CA GLY A 139 -20.05 5.95 -3.97
C GLY A 139 -19.62 5.19 -5.23
N THR A 140 -19.14 3.96 -5.07
CA THR A 140 -18.84 3.02 -6.16
C THR A 140 -19.88 1.89 -6.15
N SER A 141 -20.02 1.14 -7.24
CA SER A 141 -20.92 -0.03 -7.28
C SER A 141 -20.48 -1.11 -6.28
N ASP A 142 -21.43 -1.83 -5.70
CA ASP A 142 -21.22 -3.05 -4.90
C ASP A 142 -20.86 -4.29 -5.75
N ASN A 143 -21.04 -4.21 -7.07
CA ASN A 143 -20.69 -5.24 -8.03
C ASN A 143 -19.41 -4.85 -8.80
N ASP A 144 -18.29 -5.49 -8.46
CA ASP A 144 -16.98 -5.24 -9.07
C ASP A 144 -16.97 -5.42 -10.60
N ASN A 145 -17.90 -6.19 -11.18
CA ASN A 145 -18.02 -6.33 -12.65
C ASN A 145 -18.35 -5.00 -13.35
N ASN A 146 -18.96 -4.06 -12.64
CA ASN A 146 -19.29 -2.75 -13.16
C ASN A 146 -18.09 -1.80 -13.23
N TYR A 147 -16.95 -2.17 -12.63
CA TYR A 147 -15.80 -1.27 -12.53
C TYR A 147 -15.03 -1.17 -13.83
N TYR A 148 -14.69 0.04 -14.21
CA TYR A 148 -13.58 0.28 -15.11
C TYR A 148 -12.30 -0.31 -14.51
N GLN A 149 -11.55 -1.02 -15.34
CA GLN A 149 -10.33 -1.71 -14.93
C GLN A 149 -9.27 -0.70 -14.49
N THR A 150 -8.38 -1.11 -13.59
CA THR A 150 -7.24 -0.31 -13.15
C THR A 150 -5.97 -1.16 -13.09
N SER A 151 -4.84 -0.51 -13.34
CA SER A 151 -3.49 -1.07 -13.22
C SER A 151 -2.50 0.05 -12.93
N LEU A 152 -1.23 -0.28 -12.69
CA LEU A 152 -0.16 0.70 -12.51
C LEU A 152 0.19 1.48 -13.80
N ILE A 153 -0.33 1.05 -14.96
CA ILE A 153 -0.10 1.69 -16.27
C ILE A 153 -1.36 2.37 -16.79
N ARG A 154 -2.56 1.82 -16.53
CA ARG A 154 -3.77 2.20 -17.26
C ARG A 154 -4.12 3.69 -17.18
N HIS A 155 -4.00 4.30 -16.01
CA HIS A 155 -4.33 5.71 -15.80
C HIS A 155 -3.08 6.55 -15.56
N PRO A 156 -3.05 7.80 -16.06
CA PRO A 156 -1.98 8.73 -15.69
C PRO A 156 -2.12 9.12 -14.22
N LEU A 157 -1.00 9.43 -13.58
CA LEU A 157 -0.98 10.05 -12.26
C LEU A 157 -1.40 11.53 -12.36
N CYS A 158 -2.22 11.98 -11.41
CA CYS A 158 -2.59 13.39 -11.32
C CYS A 158 -1.42 14.25 -10.84
N ALA A 159 -1.22 15.40 -11.49
CA ALA A 159 -0.39 16.46 -10.92
C ALA A 159 -1.10 17.07 -9.70
N VAL A 160 -0.32 17.41 -8.68
CA VAL A 160 -0.81 17.93 -7.40
C VAL A 160 -0.33 19.35 -7.15
N THR A 161 -1.13 20.13 -6.43
CA THR A 161 -0.76 21.45 -5.92
C THR A 161 -1.13 21.53 -4.45
N ALA A 162 -0.67 22.57 -3.73
CA ALA A 162 -1.11 22.81 -2.36
C ALA A 162 -2.65 22.88 -2.25
N ALA A 163 -3.31 23.43 -3.27
CA ALA A 163 -4.77 23.54 -3.33
C ALA A 163 -5.47 22.19 -3.57
N THR A 164 -4.96 21.33 -4.46
CA THR A 164 -5.56 20.00 -4.65
C THR A 164 -5.31 19.10 -3.45
N LEU A 165 -4.10 19.16 -2.87
CA LEU A 165 -3.75 18.42 -1.66
C LEU A 165 -4.55 18.87 -0.45
N GLY A 166 -4.85 20.17 -0.31
CA GLY A 166 -5.73 20.67 0.75
C GLY A 166 -7.16 20.10 0.71
N LYS A 167 -7.58 19.53 -0.43
CA LYS A 167 -8.86 18.83 -0.57
C LYS A 167 -8.76 17.33 -0.33
N THR A 168 -7.59 16.73 -0.54
CA THR A 168 -7.40 15.27 -0.46
C THR A 168 -6.66 14.82 0.80
N LEU A 169 -5.94 15.71 1.47
CA LEU A 169 -5.10 15.45 2.64
C LEU A 169 -5.47 16.36 3.78
N LYS A 170 -5.30 15.86 5.01
CA LYS A 170 -5.48 16.66 6.22
C LYS A 170 -4.34 17.67 6.43
N ASN A 171 -3.11 17.26 6.15
CA ASN A 171 -1.91 18.10 6.29
C ASN A 171 -1.24 18.24 4.93
N VAL A 172 -1.22 19.45 4.40
CA VAL A 172 -0.55 19.74 3.13
C VAL A 172 0.97 19.78 3.36
N PRO A 173 1.77 19.02 2.58
CA PRO A 173 3.22 19.03 2.73
C PRO A 173 3.83 20.31 2.15
N SER A 174 5.13 20.52 2.40
CA SER A 174 5.88 21.67 1.88
C SER A 174 5.92 21.70 0.34
N GLN A 175 6.17 22.88 -0.24
CA GLN A 175 6.32 23.01 -1.69
C GLN A 175 7.43 22.10 -2.24
N THR A 176 8.57 21.99 -1.54
CA THR A 176 9.66 21.08 -1.93
C THR A 176 9.18 19.64 -2.04
N THR A 177 8.34 19.17 -1.13
CA THR A 177 7.76 17.82 -1.17
C THR A 177 6.76 17.70 -2.34
N ILE A 178 5.91 18.71 -2.55
CA ILE A 178 4.98 18.76 -3.69
C ILE A 178 5.74 18.66 -5.02
N ASP A 179 6.89 19.32 -5.14
CA ASP A 179 7.71 19.26 -6.34
C ASP A 179 8.27 17.85 -6.57
N LYS A 180 8.67 17.13 -5.52
CA LYS A 180 9.09 15.71 -5.61
C LYS A 180 7.94 14.83 -6.09
N LEU A 181 6.74 15.02 -5.55
CA LEU A 181 5.53 14.31 -5.98
C LEU A 181 5.26 14.53 -7.47
N ASN A 182 5.31 15.78 -7.92
CA ASN A 182 5.06 16.12 -9.31
C ASN A 182 6.15 15.61 -10.26
N ARG A 183 7.42 15.59 -9.83
CA ARG A 183 8.49 14.94 -10.61
C ARG A 183 8.27 13.44 -10.74
N TYR A 184 7.87 12.77 -9.67
CA TYR A 184 7.51 11.35 -9.71
C TYR A 184 6.32 11.11 -10.65
N ALA A 185 5.23 11.88 -10.51
CA ALA A 185 4.06 11.79 -11.39
C ALA A 185 4.42 12.05 -12.85
N GLY A 186 5.25 13.06 -13.12
CA GLY A 186 5.77 13.37 -14.46
C GLY A 186 6.58 12.22 -15.06
N LYS A 187 7.50 11.61 -14.29
CA LYS A 187 8.29 10.45 -14.72
C LYS A 187 7.38 9.26 -15.06
N VAL A 188 6.46 8.90 -14.15
CA VAL A 188 5.51 7.79 -14.37
C VAL A 188 4.65 8.04 -15.61
N ASN A 189 4.11 9.25 -15.77
CA ASN A 189 3.28 9.60 -16.94
C ASN A 189 4.06 9.57 -18.26
N SER A 190 5.30 10.03 -18.26
CA SER A 190 6.17 9.96 -19.44
C SER A 190 6.44 8.51 -19.84
N LEU A 191 6.86 7.68 -18.87
CA LEU A 191 7.14 6.26 -19.10
C LEU A 191 5.87 5.53 -19.56
N ARG A 192 4.73 5.76 -18.89
CA ARG A 192 3.42 5.22 -19.29
C ARG A 192 3.11 5.50 -20.76
N ASN A 193 3.29 6.73 -21.22
CA ASN A 193 2.99 7.09 -22.61
C ASN A 193 3.92 6.36 -23.60
N GLN A 194 5.19 6.17 -23.24
CA GLN A 194 6.14 5.38 -24.04
C GLN A 194 5.78 3.89 -24.06
N VAL A 195 5.32 3.33 -22.93
CA VAL A 195 4.83 1.95 -22.86
C VAL A 195 3.61 1.73 -23.76
N ILE A 196 2.65 2.66 -23.73
CA ILE A 196 1.47 2.61 -24.62
C ILE A 196 1.89 2.72 -26.09
N ALA A 197 3.01 3.40 -26.38
CA ALA A 197 3.61 3.44 -27.71
C ALA A 197 4.47 2.20 -28.06
N GLY A 198 4.55 1.20 -27.17
CA GLY A 198 5.26 -0.06 -27.38
C GLY A 198 6.73 -0.09 -26.94
N ASP A 199 7.21 0.91 -26.18
CA ASP A 199 8.60 0.93 -25.70
C ASP A 199 8.81 0.01 -24.49
N MET A 200 9.52 -1.11 -24.72
CA MET A 200 9.85 -2.10 -23.69
C MET A 200 10.87 -1.61 -22.67
N LYS A 201 11.80 -0.74 -23.05
CA LYS A 201 12.77 -0.16 -22.11
C LYS A 201 12.05 0.79 -21.15
N ALA A 202 11.09 1.56 -21.66
CA ALA A 202 10.23 2.38 -20.83
C ALA A 202 9.38 1.53 -19.86
N LYS A 203 8.93 0.33 -20.28
CA LYS A 203 8.17 -0.59 -19.42
C LYS A 203 9.03 -1.14 -18.28
N ALA A 204 10.27 -1.54 -18.57
CA ALA A 204 11.23 -1.96 -17.54
C ALA A 204 11.57 -0.82 -16.56
N GLU A 205 11.81 0.40 -17.07
CA GLU A 205 12.09 1.55 -16.20
C GLU A 205 10.85 2.00 -15.40
N LEU A 206 9.65 1.81 -15.93
CA LEU A 206 8.41 2.00 -15.18
C LEU A 206 8.30 0.97 -14.04
N LEU A 207 8.75 -0.27 -14.27
CA LEU A 207 8.79 -1.31 -13.23
C LEU A 207 9.77 -0.92 -12.13
N ASN A 208 10.99 -0.51 -12.49
CA ASN A 208 11.96 0.05 -11.54
C ASN A 208 11.38 1.21 -10.72
N THR A 209 10.63 2.09 -11.38
CA THR A 209 10.02 3.27 -10.73
C THR A 209 8.97 2.88 -9.70
N TRP A 210 8.06 1.97 -10.03
CA TRP A 210 7.03 1.47 -9.11
C TRP A 210 7.62 0.59 -8.00
N SER A 211 8.52 -0.35 -8.31
CA SER A 211 9.18 -1.18 -7.30
C SER A 211 9.94 -0.35 -6.27
N ARG A 212 10.59 0.74 -6.71
CA ARG A 212 11.26 1.69 -5.81
C ARG A 212 10.27 2.44 -4.92
N PHE A 213 9.14 2.89 -5.47
CA PHE A 213 8.06 3.49 -4.68
C PHE A 213 7.61 2.55 -3.56
N PHE A 214 7.33 1.29 -3.88
CA PHE A 214 6.84 0.32 -2.89
C PHE A 214 7.91 -0.11 -1.87
N SER A 215 9.16 -0.22 -2.29
CA SER A 215 10.30 -0.50 -1.40
C SER A 215 10.52 0.63 -0.39
N CYS A 216 10.57 1.88 -0.86
CA CYS A 216 10.70 3.04 0.02
C CYS A 216 9.47 3.23 0.93
N LEU A 217 8.27 2.93 0.43
CA LEU A 217 7.04 3.00 1.21
C LEU A 217 7.08 1.99 2.36
N GLY A 218 7.54 0.77 2.09
CA GLY A 218 7.73 -0.27 3.09
C GLY A 218 8.66 0.15 4.25
N TYR A 219 9.75 0.85 3.94
CA TYR A 219 10.61 1.43 4.97
C TYR A 219 9.97 2.55 5.78
N THR A 220 9.20 3.40 5.10
CA THR A 220 8.54 4.56 5.70
C THR A 220 7.45 4.14 6.67
N GLU A 221 6.68 3.11 6.32
CA GLU A 221 5.52 2.67 7.10
C GLU A 221 5.87 1.63 8.16
N SER A 222 6.95 0.84 8.00
CA SER A 222 7.06 -0.38 8.81
C SER A 222 8.44 -0.96 9.07
N LEU A 223 9.34 -1.05 8.08
CA LEU A 223 10.60 -1.79 8.29
C LEU A 223 11.48 -1.17 9.37
N SER A 224 11.50 0.15 9.49
CA SER A 224 12.33 0.85 10.48
C SER A 224 11.94 0.55 11.94
N SER A 225 10.71 0.11 12.19
CA SER A 225 10.18 -0.25 13.52
C SER A 225 9.93 -1.75 13.69
N ALA A 226 10.08 -2.53 12.62
CA ALA A 226 9.69 -3.93 12.54
C ALA A 226 10.42 -4.83 13.55
N ASP A 227 11.69 -4.56 13.85
CA ASP A 227 12.51 -5.38 14.75
C ASP A 227 12.73 -4.72 16.12
N SER A 228 11.87 -3.77 16.48
CA SER A 228 11.85 -3.17 17.81
C SER A 228 11.31 -4.13 18.87
N ALA A 229 11.74 -3.95 20.13
CA ALA A 229 11.20 -4.68 21.28
C ALA A 229 9.68 -4.48 21.46
N THR A 230 9.15 -3.33 21.03
CA THR A 230 7.72 -3.06 21.00
C THR A 230 7.01 -3.99 20.02
N SER A 231 7.51 -4.10 18.78
CA SER A 231 6.93 -4.99 17.79
C SER A 231 6.95 -6.46 18.24
N VAL A 232 8.05 -6.92 18.84
CA VAL A 232 8.15 -8.28 19.39
C VAL A 232 7.09 -8.53 20.47
N ARG A 233 6.87 -7.56 21.37
CA ARG A 233 5.87 -7.66 22.44
C ARG A 233 4.45 -7.72 21.90
N VAL A 234 4.13 -6.92 20.87
CA VAL A 234 2.81 -6.95 20.22
C VAL A 234 2.59 -8.31 19.55
N ALA A 235 3.60 -8.85 18.86
CA ALA A 235 3.51 -10.19 18.28
C ALA A 235 3.25 -11.26 19.36
N GLN A 236 3.97 -11.22 20.49
CA GLN A 236 3.76 -12.16 21.61
C GLN A 236 2.35 -12.09 22.21
N LYS A 237 1.72 -10.91 22.18
CA LYS A 237 0.37 -10.69 22.71
C LYS A 237 -0.73 -11.24 21.81
N TYR A 238 -0.58 -11.13 20.49
CA TYR A 238 -1.65 -11.38 19.53
C TYR A 238 -1.46 -12.62 18.67
N ALA A 239 -0.23 -13.04 18.44
CA ALA A 239 0.04 -14.16 17.54
C ALA A 239 -0.41 -15.49 18.14
N PRO A 240 -0.84 -16.45 17.31
CA PRO A 240 -1.23 -17.77 17.79
C PRO A 240 -0.05 -18.51 18.43
N THR A 241 -0.36 -19.46 19.31
CA THR A 241 0.64 -20.33 19.94
C THR A 241 1.58 -20.95 18.92
N GLY A 242 2.89 -20.86 19.18
CA GLY A 242 3.93 -21.41 18.30
C GLY A 242 4.37 -20.47 17.17
N TYR A 243 3.70 -19.33 16.95
CA TYR A 243 4.14 -18.34 15.98
C TYR A 243 5.40 -17.59 16.47
N ARG A 244 6.38 -17.41 15.58
CA ARG A 244 7.59 -16.64 15.86
C ARG A 244 7.60 -15.41 14.96
N LYS A 245 7.62 -14.19 15.49
CA LYS A 245 7.68 -12.97 14.65
C LYS A 245 8.86 -13.06 13.66
N PRO A 246 8.63 -13.00 12.33
CA PRO A 246 9.73 -12.92 11.38
C PRO A 246 10.48 -11.60 11.53
N ALA A 247 11.76 -11.60 11.14
CA ALA A 247 12.53 -10.36 11.01
C ALA A 247 11.88 -9.42 9.98
N SER A 248 12.01 -8.11 10.18
CA SER A 248 11.54 -7.11 9.21
C SER A 248 10.04 -7.19 8.90
N VAL A 249 9.26 -7.69 9.87
CA VAL A 249 7.79 -7.64 9.87
C VAL A 249 7.34 -6.92 11.13
N GLU A 250 6.70 -5.77 10.96
CA GLU A 250 6.16 -5.01 12.08
C GLU A 250 4.84 -5.58 12.58
N PHE A 251 4.72 -5.56 13.88
CA PHE A 251 3.48 -5.77 14.62
C PHE A 251 3.25 -4.50 15.42
N TYR A 252 2.21 -3.76 15.05
CA TYR A 252 1.86 -2.48 15.65
C TYR A 252 0.49 -2.58 16.31
N GLU A 253 0.39 -2.06 17.53
CA GLU A 253 -0.86 -1.91 18.26
C GLU A 253 -1.14 -0.41 18.44
N ASP A 254 -2.28 0.07 17.95
CA ASP A 254 -2.84 1.39 18.27
C ASP A 254 -3.90 1.23 19.37
N PRO A 255 -3.58 1.54 20.64
CA PRO A 255 -4.53 1.38 21.75
C PRO A 255 -5.73 2.32 21.68
N SER A 256 -5.68 3.34 20.82
CA SER A 256 -6.77 4.31 20.64
C SER A 256 -7.85 3.84 19.66
N GLN A 257 -7.60 2.76 18.92
CA GLN A 257 -8.55 2.17 17.98
C GLN A 257 -9.40 1.08 18.64
N PRO A 258 -10.61 0.80 18.10
CA PRO A 258 -11.43 -0.31 18.57
C PRO A 258 -10.75 -1.68 18.30
N ALA A 259 -11.27 -2.75 18.92
CA ALA A 259 -10.66 -4.09 18.90
C ALA A 259 -10.39 -4.63 17.51
N GLU A 260 -11.29 -4.34 16.59
CA GLU A 260 -11.27 -4.76 15.20
C GLU A 260 -10.21 -4.05 14.34
N SER A 261 -9.63 -2.92 14.80
CA SER A 261 -8.70 -2.06 14.04
C SER A 261 -7.39 -1.73 14.78
N LYS A 262 -7.23 -2.16 16.03
CA LYS A 262 -6.05 -1.83 16.85
C LYS A 262 -4.76 -2.51 16.40
N LEU A 263 -4.85 -3.73 15.87
CA LEU A 263 -3.68 -4.52 15.47
C LEU A 263 -3.40 -4.32 13.99
N ASN A 264 -2.16 -3.99 13.66
CA ASN A 264 -1.69 -3.84 12.28
C ASN A 264 -0.40 -4.65 12.09
N ILE A 265 -0.30 -5.36 10.98
CA ILE A 265 0.80 -6.29 10.71
C ILE A 265 1.39 -6.04 9.32
N GLY A 266 2.72 -6.17 9.28
CA GLY A 266 3.53 -6.13 8.08
C GLY A 266 3.62 -4.75 7.45
N MET A 267 4.24 -4.70 6.28
CA MET A 267 4.83 -3.48 5.76
C MET A 267 3.85 -2.39 5.34
N TYR A 268 2.61 -2.78 5.08
CA TYR A 268 1.54 -1.86 4.68
C TYR A 268 0.40 -1.77 5.71
N GLN A 269 0.69 -2.25 6.94
CA GLN A 269 -0.15 -2.14 8.12
C GLN A 269 -1.57 -2.66 7.89
N PHE A 270 -1.67 -3.98 7.70
CA PHE A 270 -2.97 -4.65 7.54
C PHE A 270 -3.54 -5.07 8.89
N THR A 271 -4.83 -4.85 9.03
CA THR A 271 -5.58 -5.31 10.19
C THR A 271 -5.99 -6.77 9.94
N PRO A 272 -5.50 -7.73 10.76
CA PRO A 272 -5.73 -9.16 10.52
C PRO A 272 -7.12 -9.58 11.02
N THR A 273 -8.16 -8.92 10.55
CA THR A 273 -9.56 -9.21 10.88
C THR A 273 -10.36 -9.32 9.59
N SER A 274 -11.28 -10.29 9.53
CA SER A 274 -12.11 -10.50 8.33
C SER A 274 -13.12 -9.37 8.08
N SER A 275 -13.31 -8.45 9.03
CA SER A 275 -14.05 -7.20 8.85
C SER A 275 -13.16 -5.99 8.56
N GLY A 276 -11.83 -6.17 8.61
CA GLY A 276 -10.84 -5.11 8.51
C GLY A 276 -10.50 -4.68 7.09
N ASN A 277 -9.42 -3.90 6.98
CA ASN A 277 -8.97 -3.29 5.74
C ASN A 277 -8.48 -4.27 4.65
N ILE A 278 -8.28 -5.52 5.04
CA ILE A 278 -7.64 -6.55 4.26
C ILE A 278 -8.61 -7.28 3.32
N GLN A 279 -9.92 -7.08 3.49
CA GLN A 279 -10.95 -7.83 2.76
C GLN A 279 -10.87 -7.73 1.24
N PRO A 280 -10.79 -6.52 0.63
CA PRO A 280 -10.56 -6.39 -0.80
C PRO A 280 -9.29 -7.12 -1.27
N CYS A 281 -8.22 -7.11 -0.47
CA CYS A 281 -7.00 -7.83 -0.81
C CYS A 281 -7.21 -9.35 -0.82
N LEU A 282 -7.80 -9.92 0.23
CA LEU A 282 -8.07 -11.38 0.32
C LEU A 282 -8.91 -11.84 -0.88
N ARG A 283 -9.91 -11.04 -1.27
CA ARG A 283 -10.78 -11.34 -2.42
C ARG A 283 -10.03 -11.26 -3.75
N ALA A 284 -9.20 -10.25 -3.93
CA ALA A 284 -8.42 -10.09 -5.15
C ALA A 284 -7.36 -11.17 -5.30
N TRP A 285 -6.70 -11.54 -4.20
CA TRP A 285 -5.78 -12.67 -4.16
C TRP A 285 -6.45 -13.96 -4.62
N ASN A 286 -7.62 -14.27 -4.07
CA ASN A 286 -8.39 -15.45 -4.49
C ASN A 286 -8.82 -15.38 -5.94
N GLU A 287 -9.27 -14.21 -6.42
CA GLU A 287 -9.69 -14.04 -7.81
C GLU A 287 -8.57 -14.30 -8.81
N ILE A 288 -7.34 -13.88 -8.48
CA ILE A 288 -6.17 -14.10 -9.33
C ILE A 288 -5.78 -15.58 -9.34
N HIS A 289 -5.80 -16.25 -8.18
CA HIS A 289 -5.32 -17.63 -8.05
C HIS A 289 -6.39 -18.72 -8.25
N LYS A 290 -7.68 -18.37 -8.40
CA LYS A 290 -8.79 -19.34 -8.44
C LYS A 290 -8.68 -20.40 -9.54
N ASN A 291 -7.99 -20.08 -10.63
CA ASN A 291 -7.83 -20.97 -11.77
C ASN A 291 -6.45 -21.63 -11.84
N GLU A 292 -5.54 -21.26 -10.94
CA GLU A 292 -4.13 -21.69 -10.99
C GLU A 292 -3.85 -22.77 -9.94
N ASN A 293 -4.15 -22.48 -8.67
CA ASN A 293 -3.84 -23.40 -7.59
C ASN A 293 -4.77 -23.21 -6.38
N ALA A 294 -5.54 -24.25 -6.04
CA ALA A 294 -6.44 -24.22 -4.89
C ALA A 294 -5.71 -24.03 -3.55
N SER A 295 -4.44 -24.45 -3.43
CA SER A 295 -3.66 -24.25 -2.20
C SER A 295 -3.27 -22.79 -1.97
N CYS A 296 -3.38 -21.96 -3.01
CA CYS A 296 -3.16 -20.52 -2.92
C CYS A 296 -4.39 -19.77 -2.42
N LEU A 297 -5.56 -20.39 -2.34
CA LEU A 297 -6.75 -19.69 -1.87
C LEU A 297 -6.70 -19.45 -0.36
N VAL A 298 -7.02 -18.22 0.05
CA VAL A 298 -7.09 -17.81 1.45
C VAL A 298 -8.54 -17.75 1.92
N ASN A 299 -8.77 -18.12 3.19
CA ASN A 299 -10.09 -18.03 3.79
C ASN A 299 -10.47 -16.57 4.06
N THR A 300 -11.37 -15.99 3.25
CA THR A 300 -11.81 -14.59 3.42
C THR A 300 -12.57 -14.35 4.73
N LYS A 301 -13.00 -15.41 5.43
CA LYS A 301 -13.65 -15.34 6.75
C LYS A 301 -12.78 -15.96 7.84
N GLY A 302 -11.47 -16.10 7.59
CA GLY A 302 -10.53 -16.68 8.53
C GLY A 302 -10.49 -15.94 9.86
N THR A 303 -10.09 -16.69 10.89
CA THR A 303 -9.79 -16.19 12.23
C THR A 303 -8.63 -15.21 12.20
N GLN A 304 -8.52 -14.35 13.23
CA GLN A 304 -7.35 -13.47 13.37
C GLN A 304 -6.03 -14.26 13.37
N ALA A 305 -6.00 -15.43 14.00
CA ALA A 305 -4.82 -16.30 14.00
C ALA A 305 -4.40 -16.76 12.60
N GLU A 306 -5.35 -17.15 11.76
CA GLU A 306 -5.08 -17.49 10.35
C GLU A 306 -4.56 -16.26 9.60
N MET A 307 -5.23 -15.11 9.75
CA MET A 307 -4.84 -13.86 9.10
C MET A 307 -3.43 -13.39 9.48
N ILE A 308 -3.03 -13.59 10.75
CA ILE A 308 -1.67 -13.30 11.22
C ILE A 308 -0.64 -14.16 10.49
N LYS A 309 -0.93 -15.43 10.21
CA LYS A 309 0.01 -16.34 9.53
C LYS A 309 0.28 -15.92 8.08
N ILE A 310 -0.77 -15.57 7.34
CA ILE A 310 -0.63 -15.12 5.93
C ILE A 310 -0.02 -13.71 5.84
N THR A 311 -0.45 -12.76 6.68
CA THR A 311 0.08 -11.38 6.64
C THR A 311 1.48 -11.26 7.26
N GLY A 312 1.79 -12.11 8.23
CA GLY A 312 3.05 -12.19 8.95
C GLY A 312 3.92 -13.37 8.52
N SER A 313 3.76 -13.87 7.29
CA SER A 313 4.59 -14.95 6.77
C SER A 313 6.06 -14.50 6.67
N SER A 314 7.00 -15.45 6.68
CA SER A 314 8.43 -15.11 6.66
C SER A 314 8.84 -14.39 5.38
N LEU A 315 8.36 -14.83 4.21
CA LEU A 315 8.70 -14.19 2.94
C LEU A 315 7.85 -12.95 2.65
N GLN A 316 6.77 -12.71 3.43
CA GLN A 316 5.88 -11.56 3.28
C GLN A 316 5.23 -11.46 1.88
N SER A 317 5.08 -12.57 1.15
CA SER A 317 4.53 -12.59 -0.21
C SER A 317 3.14 -11.96 -0.29
N PHE A 318 2.23 -12.45 0.57
CA PHE A 318 0.87 -11.91 0.67
C PHE A 318 0.86 -10.45 1.12
N ASN A 319 1.79 -10.06 1.99
CA ASN A 319 1.91 -8.68 2.45
C ASN A 319 2.34 -7.72 1.32
N ALA A 320 3.33 -8.13 0.51
CA ALA A 320 3.78 -7.41 -0.67
C ALA A 320 2.63 -7.26 -1.68
N PHE A 321 1.93 -8.35 -2.01
CA PHE A 321 0.75 -8.31 -2.85
C PHE A 321 -0.27 -7.30 -2.34
N CYS A 322 -0.71 -7.43 -1.08
CA CYS A 322 -1.72 -6.53 -0.54
C CYS A 322 -1.28 -5.07 -0.52
N GLY A 323 0.01 -4.81 -0.26
CA GLY A 323 0.57 -3.47 -0.27
C GLY A 323 0.46 -2.75 -1.60
N ILE A 324 0.82 -3.45 -2.67
CA ILE A 324 0.74 -2.94 -4.04
C ILE A 324 -0.74 -2.88 -4.46
N HIS A 325 -1.52 -3.90 -4.14
CA HIS A 325 -2.94 -3.98 -4.47
C HIS A 325 -3.76 -2.87 -3.82
N LYS A 326 -3.37 -2.41 -2.62
CA LYS A 326 -3.98 -1.26 -1.95
C LYS A 326 -3.87 0.03 -2.78
N LEU A 327 -2.84 0.18 -3.60
CA LEU A 327 -2.77 1.28 -4.57
C LEU A 327 -3.75 1.06 -5.73
N ILE A 328 -3.88 -0.16 -6.24
CA ILE A 328 -4.87 -0.51 -7.28
C ILE A 328 -6.30 -0.28 -6.79
N GLN A 329 -6.61 -0.66 -5.55
CA GLN A 329 -7.88 -0.37 -4.89
C GLN A 329 -8.13 1.15 -4.82
N THR A 330 -7.10 1.90 -4.43
CA THR A 330 -7.14 3.37 -4.38
C THR A 330 -7.41 3.99 -5.75
N PHE A 331 -6.80 3.47 -6.82
CA PHE A 331 -7.05 3.91 -8.19
C PHE A 331 -8.47 3.56 -8.64
N SER A 332 -8.92 2.33 -8.34
CA SER A 332 -10.25 1.85 -8.69
C SER A 332 -11.35 2.73 -8.07
N ILE A 333 -11.22 3.09 -6.79
CA ILE A 333 -12.16 4.00 -6.14
C ILE A 333 -12.24 5.34 -6.88
N GLN A 334 -11.10 5.97 -7.17
CA GLN A 334 -11.07 7.28 -7.83
C GLN A 334 -11.65 7.27 -9.24
N VAL A 335 -11.45 6.17 -9.96
CA VAL A 335 -11.92 5.99 -11.33
C VAL A 335 -13.41 5.65 -11.37
N ASN A 336 -13.90 4.84 -10.42
CA ASN A 336 -15.25 4.30 -10.44
C ASN A 336 -16.25 5.01 -9.52
N THR A 337 -15.79 5.98 -8.73
CA THR A 337 -16.68 6.72 -7.83
C THR A 337 -17.63 7.64 -8.60
N THR A 338 -18.81 7.84 -8.01
CA THR A 338 -19.79 8.89 -8.34
C THR A 338 -19.68 10.10 -7.41
N THR A 339 -18.80 10.06 -6.42
CA THR A 339 -18.64 11.08 -5.38
C THR A 339 -17.38 11.92 -5.62
N ALA A 340 -17.54 13.24 -5.66
CA ALA A 340 -16.45 14.19 -5.93
C ALA A 340 -15.30 14.14 -4.89
N SER A 341 -15.58 13.79 -3.63
CA SER A 341 -14.56 13.67 -2.58
C SER A 341 -13.71 12.40 -2.68
N ALA A 342 -14.22 11.36 -3.34
CA ALA A 342 -13.54 10.08 -3.47
C ALA A 342 -12.60 10.01 -4.71
N THR A 343 -12.27 11.16 -5.30
CA THR A 343 -11.39 11.27 -6.47
C THR A 343 -10.51 12.52 -6.41
N HIS A 344 -9.48 12.59 -7.26
CA HIS A 344 -8.63 13.79 -7.34
C HIS A 344 -9.43 14.99 -7.89
N PRO A 345 -9.23 16.23 -7.38
CA PRO A 345 -9.97 17.41 -7.83
C PRO A 345 -9.90 17.69 -9.34
N ASN A 346 -8.83 17.27 -10.02
CA ASN A 346 -8.68 17.44 -11.48
C ASN A 346 -9.62 16.53 -12.29
N ASN A 347 -10.26 15.55 -11.65
CA ASN A 347 -11.26 14.69 -12.29
C ASN A 347 -12.66 15.34 -12.31
N LEU A 348 -12.77 16.62 -11.95
CA LEU A 348 -14.01 17.39 -11.96
C LEU A 348 -13.93 18.52 -12.98
N VAL A 349 -14.92 18.59 -13.87
CA VAL A 349 -15.12 19.69 -14.82
C VAL A 349 -16.49 20.29 -14.58
N ILE A 350 -16.53 21.54 -14.15
CA ILE A 350 -17.78 22.26 -13.82
C ILE A 350 -18.62 21.44 -12.80
N GLY A 351 -17.94 20.90 -11.78
CA GLY A 351 -18.57 20.10 -10.71
C GLY A 351 -19.04 18.70 -11.11
N LYS A 352 -18.89 18.30 -12.38
CA LYS A 352 -19.20 16.95 -12.86
C LYS A 352 -17.94 16.11 -12.96
N LEU A 353 -18.07 14.84 -12.62
CA LEU A 353 -16.98 13.89 -12.76
C LEU A 353 -16.70 13.60 -14.23
N LEU A 354 -15.42 13.54 -14.59
CA LEU A 354 -14.98 13.04 -15.88
C LEU A 354 -15.42 11.57 -16.07
N PRO A 355 -15.60 11.12 -17.32
CA PRO A 355 -15.71 9.69 -17.64
C PRO A 355 -14.55 8.89 -17.04
N ALA A 356 -14.81 7.65 -16.60
CA ALA A 356 -13.84 6.82 -15.88
C ALA A 356 -12.51 6.65 -16.64
N ASP A 357 -12.58 6.45 -17.95
CA ASP A 357 -11.45 6.30 -18.87
C ASP A 357 -10.61 7.58 -19.04
N GLN A 358 -11.15 8.74 -18.68
CA GLN A 358 -10.49 10.04 -18.80
C GLN A 358 -9.93 10.56 -17.46
N ARG A 359 -10.13 9.82 -16.37
CA ARG A 359 -9.64 10.22 -15.04
C ARG A 359 -8.16 9.90 -14.88
N CYS A 360 -7.45 10.82 -14.22
CA CYS A 360 -6.16 10.54 -13.62
C CYS A 360 -6.35 9.96 -12.21
N VAL A 361 -5.30 9.34 -11.66
CA VAL A 361 -5.33 8.76 -10.31
C VAL A 361 -4.19 9.31 -9.45
N SER A 362 -4.37 9.35 -8.13
CA SER A 362 -3.31 9.68 -7.17
C SER A 362 -3.17 8.61 -6.10
N PRO A 363 -2.01 8.46 -5.44
CA PRO A 363 -1.85 7.53 -4.31
C PRO A 363 -2.59 7.99 -3.04
N HIS A 364 -3.45 8.99 -3.14
CA HIS A 364 -4.25 9.57 -2.07
C HIS A 364 -5.57 10.10 -2.60
N PHE A 365 -6.58 10.15 -1.74
CA PHE A 365 -7.84 10.89 -1.92
C PHE A 365 -8.47 11.12 -0.53
N LEU A 366 -9.55 11.91 -0.45
CA LEU A 366 -10.24 12.12 0.81
C LEU A 366 -11.13 10.90 1.14
N ALA A 367 -10.56 9.89 1.81
CA ALA A 367 -11.29 8.67 2.14
C ALA A 367 -12.19 8.78 3.40
N GLY A 368 -12.16 9.90 4.12
CA GLY A 368 -12.89 10.07 5.38
C GLY A 368 -12.34 9.22 6.54
N LYS A 369 -13.15 8.97 7.57
CA LYS A 369 -12.78 8.10 8.73
C LYS A 369 -13.08 6.62 8.50
N ALA A 370 -13.90 6.31 7.50
CA ALA A 370 -14.25 4.94 7.16
C ALA A 370 -13.07 4.33 6.40
N TYR A 371 -12.55 3.21 6.91
CA TYR A 371 -11.50 2.44 6.23
C TYR A 371 -10.22 3.26 5.98
N ASN A 372 -9.63 3.78 7.07
CA ASN A 372 -8.42 4.62 7.18
C ASN A 372 -7.12 4.08 6.53
N HIS A 373 -7.22 3.07 5.68
CA HIS A 373 -6.10 2.36 5.08
C HIS A 373 -6.21 2.29 3.55
N PHE A 374 -6.97 3.17 2.89
CA PHE A 374 -6.84 3.38 1.44
C PHE A 374 -5.94 4.57 1.15
N GLY A 375 -4.96 4.35 0.28
CA GLY A 375 -3.93 5.31 -0.05
C GLY A 375 -2.84 5.37 1.03
N PRO A 376 -1.56 5.16 0.69
CA PRO A 376 -0.45 5.28 1.64
C PRO A 376 -0.30 6.67 2.28
N PHE A 377 -1.03 7.70 1.82
CA PHE A 377 -0.81 9.09 2.29
C PHE A 377 -2.01 9.81 2.90
N GLN A 378 -3.19 9.20 3.02
CA GLN A 378 -4.36 9.93 3.52
C GLN A 378 -4.13 10.55 4.91
N ASN A 379 -3.46 9.81 5.79
CA ASN A 379 -3.07 10.24 7.13
C ASN A 379 -1.59 10.67 7.22
N SER A 380 -0.92 10.89 6.08
CA SER A 380 0.44 11.41 6.10
C SER A 380 0.45 12.72 6.86
N THR A 381 1.16 12.74 7.99
CA THR A 381 1.84 13.95 8.44
C THR A 381 2.79 14.30 7.30
N GLY A 382 2.86 15.57 6.83
CA GLY A 382 3.61 15.90 5.61
C GLY A 382 5.07 15.39 5.56
N THR A 383 5.63 15.02 6.73
CA THR A 383 6.91 14.35 6.92
C THR A 383 7.01 12.94 6.31
N ASN A 384 5.96 12.12 6.33
CA ASN A 384 6.04 10.74 5.79
C ASN A 384 6.09 10.76 4.26
N MET A 385 5.28 11.61 3.62
CA MET A 385 5.39 11.88 2.19
C MET A 385 6.79 12.39 1.83
N ASP A 386 7.36 13.34 2.58
CA ASP A 386 8.70 13.82 2.26
C ASP A 386 9.78 12.73 2.39
N LYS A 387 9.73 11.91 3.45
CA LYS A 387 10.63 10.76 3.63
C LYS A 387 10.55 9.79 2.45
N LEU A 388 9.33 9.41 2.06
CA LEU A 388 9.11 8.51 0.94
C LEU A 388 9.68 9.07 -0.36
N PHE A 389 9.23 10.26 -0.77
CA PHE A 389 9.63 10.81 -2.06
C PHE A 389 11.11 11.19 -2.09
N SER A 390 11.71 11.51 -0.93
CA SER A 390 13.18 11.65 -0.83
C SER A 390 13.89 10.32 -1.04
N CYS A 391 13.38 9.22 -0.48
CA CYS A 391 13.92 7.88 -0.74
C CYS A 391 13.84 7.53 -2.23
N ILE A 392 12.69 7.77 -2.86
CA ILE A 392 12.47 7.47 -4.28
C ILE A 392 13.42 8.25 -5.19
N GLU A 393 13.67 9.54 -4.90
CA GLU A 393 14.58 10.34 -5.71
C GLU A 393 16.05 9.98 -5.48
N ARG A 394 16.44 9.70 -4.24
CA ARG A 394 17.85 9.52 -3.88
C ARG A 394 18.38 8.10 -4.10
N SER A 395 17.51 7.10 -4.16
CA SER A 395 17.85 5.71 -4.53
C SER A 395 17.85 5.47 -6.06
N GLN A 396 17.99 6.53 -6.86
CA GLN A 396 18.17 6.45 -8.32
C GLN A 396 19.63 6.54 -8.74
N ASN A 397 20.48 7.05 -7.84
CA ASN A 397 21.93 7.15 -8.00
C ASN A 397 22.60 6.06 -7.16
#